data_AF-A0A9D7IXE8-F1
#
_entry.id   AF-A0A9D7IXE8-F1
#
_cell.length_a   1.000
_cell.length_b   1.000
_cell.length_c   1.000
_cell.angle_alpha   90.00
_cell.angle_beta   90.00
_cell.angle_gamma   90.00
#
_symmetry.space_group_name_H-M   'P 1'
#
loop_
_entity.id
_entity.type
_entity.pdbx_description
1 polymer ?
#
loop_
_entity_poly.entity_id
_entity_poly.type
_entity_poly.pdbx_seq_one_letter_code
_entity_poly.pdbx_strand_id
1 'polypeptide(L)'
;MQVIDSGRRIPISLEWTVPYGDGFFHLGVHNLPQDSATEIYRLLMKYTEQDVDAMRLRDLFVLLNETPEILVVLNHPMWDIEFIGENEHRACLRAFLAEHGEWIHALEINGFRSWAENRAVLKLAEDFGFPVVTGGDRHGCQANTMVNLTRANSFADFVAEVREDQHSEVLLMPEYRNSLVARTIQVAADVLRDYPNHPLGQERWNDRVFIDIGDGCGRHSLTRHWPGGGPRWVRVSLWMLRMLGTNLQPALRLALTREAVKLEMAERMSYES
;
A
#
# COMPACT_ATOMS: atom_id res chain seq x y z
N MET A 1 -14.29 -8.96 6.46
CA MET A 1 -14.27 -7.52 6.77
C MET A 1 -15.34 -7.27 7.83
N GLN A 2 -14.96 -6.94 9.07
CA GLN A 2 -15.95 -6.49 10.06
C GLN A 2 -15.99 -4.97 10.00
N VAL A 3 -17.08 -4.43 9.44
CA VAL A 3 -17.34 -2.99 9.43
C VAL A 3 -17.97 -2.64 10.77
N ILE A 4 -17.31 -1.78 11.54
CA ILE A 4 -17.93 -1.15 12.71
C ILE A 4 -18.86 -0.09 12.16
N ASP A 5 -20.17 -0.37 12.17
CA ASP A 5 -21.20 0.53 11.65
C ASP A 5 -21.15 1.86 12.42
N SER A 6 -20.76 2.92 11.72
CA SER A 6 -20.62 4.27 12.28
C SER A 6 -21.63 5.26 11.72
N GLY A 7 -22.66 4.79 10.98
CA GLY A 7 -23.70 5.65 10.38
C GLY A 7 -23.19 6.63 9.30
N ARG A 8 -21.88 6.64 9.00
CA ARG A 8 -21.26 7.41 7.92
C ARG A 8 -21.15 6.54 6.67
N ARG A 9 -21.57 7.07 5.51
CA ARG A 9 -21.22 6.51 4.21
C ARG A 9 -19.72 6.71 4.00
N ILE A 10 -18.94 5.63 4.16
CA ILE A 10 -17.50 5.61 3.94
C ILE A 10 -17.26 4.96 2.57
N PRO A 11 -16.44 5.53 1.67
CA PRO A 11 -16.11 4.91 0.40
C PRO A 11 -15.54 3.50 0.62
N ILE A 12 -16.11 2.52 -0.07
CA ILE A 12 -15.62 1.14 -0.02
C ILE A 12 -14.48 1.03 -1.02
N SER A 13 -13.28 0.72 -0.54
CA SER A 13 -12.11 0.52 -1.37
C SER A 13 -11.45 -0.82 -1.04
N LEU A 14 -10.77 -1.39 -2.03
CA LEU A 14 -9.96 -2.59 -1.86
C LEU A 14 -8.72 -2.50 -2.74
N GLU A 15 -7.71 -3.26 -2.36
CA GLU A 15 -6.56 -3.54 -3.20
C GLU A 15 -6.77 -4.90 -3.86
N TRP A 16 -6.69 -4.95 -5.19
CA TRP A 16 -6.88 -6.15 -5.99
C TRP A 16 -5.54 -6.59 -6.58
N THR A 17 -5.12 -7.81 -6.26
CA THR A 17 -3.95 -8.45 -6.87
C THR A 17 -4.33 -9.10 -8.20
N VAL A 18 -3.67 -8.68 -9.27
CA VAL A 18 -3.92 -9.10 -10.65
C VAL A 18 -2.71 -9.88 -11.15
N PRO A 19 -2.79 -11.23 -11.23
CA PRO A 19 -1.77 -12.03 -11.88
C PRO A 19 -1.60 -11.63 -13.36
N TYR A 20 -0.36 -11.42 -13.81
CA TYR A 20 -0.06 -11.09 -15.20
C TYR A 20 1.37 -11.53 -15.57
N GLY A 21 1.48 -12.33 -16.64
CA GLY A 21 2.75 -12.93 -17.04
C GLY A 21 3.36 -13.76 -15.91
N ASP A 22 4.63 -13.51 -15.60
CA ASP A 22 5.38 -14.19 -14.53
C ASP A 22 5.26 -13.50 -13.16
N GLY A 23 4.41 -12.48 -13.01
CA GLY A 23 4.25 -11.73 -11.76
C GLY A 23 2.79 -11.31 -11.49
N PHE A 24 2.62 -10.28 -10.66
CA PHE A 24 1.32 -9.63 -10.45
C PHE A 24 1.46 -8.14 -10.18
N PHE A 25 0.37 -7.42 -10.43
CA PHE A 25 0.21 -6.02 -10.11
C PHE A 25 -0.90 -5.80 -9.10
N HIS A 26 -0.85 -4.68 -8.39
CA HIS A 26 -1.88 -4.31 -7.43
C HIS A 26 -2.67 -3.13 -7.97
N LEU A 27 -3.99 -3.26 -7.97
CA LEU A 27 -4.91 -2.19 -8.35
C LEU A 27 -5.68 -1.70 -7.14
N GLY A 28 -5.60 -0.42 -6.84
CA GLY A 28 -6.54 0.25 -5.94
C GLY A 28 -7.88 0.42 -6.65
N VAL A 29 -8.91 -0.27 -6.18
CA VAL A 29 -10.29 -0.10 -6.65
C VAL A 29 -11.05 0.66 -5.57
N HIS A 30 -11.38 1.90 -5.87
CA HIS A 30 -11.95 2.84 -4.90
C HIS A 30 -13.39 3.20 -5.20
N ASN A 31 -14.13 3.46 -4.12
CA ASN A 31 -15.52 3.94 -4.14
C ASN A 31 -16.49 2.97 -4.83
N LEU A 32 -16.37 1.68 -4.49
CA LEU A 32 -17.34 0.66 -4.90
C LEU A 32 -18.74 0.96 -4.35
N PRO A 33 -19.80 0.82 -5.16
CA PRO A 33 -21.17 0.96 -4.68
C PRO A 33 -21.49 -0.09 -3.60
N GLN A 34 -22.09 0.35 -2.51
CA GLN A 34 -22.35 -0.51 -1.33
C GLN A 34 -23.15 -1.78 -1.68
N ASP A 35 -24.15 -1.64 -2.55
CA ASP A 35 -25.08 -2.73 -2.88
C ASP A 35 -24.42 -3.82 -3.76
N SER A 36 -23.36 -3.49 -4.50
CA SER A 36 -22.65 -4.41 -5.40
C SER A 36 -21.21 -4.74 -4.96
N ALA A 37 -20.67 -4.04 -3.96
CA ALA A 37 -19.26 -4.19 -3.52
C ALA A 37 -18.89 -5.63 -3.18
N THR A 38 -19.78 -6.38 -2.54
CA THR A 38 -19.52 -7.78 -2.18
C THR A 38 -19.50 -8.69 -3.41
N GLU A 39 -20.36 -8.44 -4.39
CA GLU A 39 -20.40 -9.21 -5.64
C GLU A 39 -19.16 -8.92 -6.49
N ILE A 40 -18.83 -7.65 -6.69
CA ILE A 40 -17.63 -7.21 -7.40
C ILE A 40 -16.39 -7.83 -6.76
N TYR A 41 -16.24 -7.74 -5.43
CA TYR A 41 -15.14 -8.38 -4.71
C TYR A 41 -14.99 -9.87 -5.06
N ARG A 42 -16.09 -10.64 -5.08
CA ARG A 42 -16.03 -12.07 -5.42
C ARG A 42 -15.55 -12.30 -6.84
N LEU A 43 -16.01 -11.49 -7.81
CA LEU A 43 -15.57 -11.59 -9.21
C LEU A 43 -14.08 -11.31 -9.36
N LEU A 44 -13.57 -10.27 -8.67
CA LEU A 44 -12.15 -9.94 -8.67
C LEU A 44 -11.30 -11.05 -8.03
N MET A 45 -11.74 -11.61 -6.89
CA MET A 45 -11.02 -12.69 -6.22
C MET A 45 -10.98 -13.98 -7.04
N LYS A 46 -12.06 -14.34 -7.74
CA LYS A 46 -12.05 -15.48 -8.66
C LYS A 46 -10.95 -15.37 -9.72
N TYR A 47 -10.74 -14.16 -10.24
CA TYR A 47 -9.65 -13.92 -11.19
C TYR A 47 -8.28 -14.07 -10.53
N THR A 48 -8.08 -13.48 -9.33
CA THR A 48 -6.84 -13.62 -8.57
C THR A 48 -6.52 -15.08 -8.25
N GLU A 49 -7.53 -15.87 -7.90
CA GLU A 49 -7.43 -17.30 -7.59
C GLU A 49 -7.30 -18.17 -8.84
N GLN A 50 -7.34 -17.58 -10.04
CA GLN A 50 -7.30 -18.27 -11.33
C GLN A 50 -8.38 -19.36 -11.44
N ASP A 51 -9.58 -19.06 -10.93
CA ASP A 51 -10.75 -19.93 -11.03
C ASP A 51 -11.09 -20.20 -12.51
N VAL A 52 -11.53 -21.42 -12.83
CA VAL A 52 -11.94 -21.82 -14.18
C VAL A 52 -13.13 -21.01 -14.71
N ASP A 53 -13.98 -20.54 -13.81
CA ASP A 53 -15.15 -19.71 -14.12
C ASP A 53 -14.86 -18.21 -13.98
N ALA A 54 -13.58 -17.82 -13.83
CA ALA A 54 -13.21 -16.41 -13.73
C ALA A 54 -13.53 -15.66 -15.04
N MET A 55 -14.07 -14.45 -14.89
CA MET A 55 -14.18 -13.51 -16.00
C MET A 55 -12.79 -13.16 -16.54
N ARG A 56 -12.70 -12.79 -17.82
CA ARG A 56 -11.44 -12.27 -18.35
C ARG A 56 -11.13 -10.93 -17.70
N LEU A 57 -9.84 -10.62 -17.56
CA LEU A 57 -9.35 -9.36 -16.97
C LEU A 57 -10.01 -8.13 -17.61
N ARG A 58 -10.08 -8.13 -18.94
CA ARG A 58 -10.77 -7.07 -19.71
C ARG A 58 -12.23 -6.88 -19.28
N ASP A 59 -12.97 -7.96 -19.07
CA ASP A 59 -14.39 -7.88 -18.72
C ASP A 59 -14.57 -7.34 -17.30
N LEU A 60 -13.66 -7.67 -16.39
CA LEU A 60 -13.62 -7.09 -15.03
C LEU A 60 -13.30 -5.60 -15.08
N PHE A 61 -12.35 -5.19 -15.92
CA PHE A 61 -12.05 -3.78 -16.13
C PHE A 61 -13.23 -3.00 -16.70
N VAL A 62 -13.94 -3.56 -17.69
CA VAL A 62 -15.17 -2.97 -18.23
C VAL A 62 -16.20 -2.81 -17.11
N LEU A 63 -16.48 -3.87 -16.33
CA LEU A 63 -17.38 -3.82 -15.18
C LEU A 63 -17.03 -2.69 -14.19
N LEU A 64 -15.75 -2.55 -13.83
CA LEU A 64 -15.30 -1.49 -12.92
C LEU A 64 -15.49 -0.09 -13.53
N ASN A 65 -15.36 0.03 -14.85
CA ASN A 65 -15.48 1.29 -15.57
C ASN A 65 -16.92 1.69 -15.91
N GLU A 66 -17.90 0.77 -15.81
CA GLU A 66 -19.33 1.07 -16.00
C GLU A 66 -19.87 2.07 -14.96
N THR A 67 -19.22 2.16 -13.80
CA THR A 67 -19.55 3.16 -12.78
C THR A 67 -18.58 4.34 -12.86
N PRO A 68 -19.05 5.56 -13.25
CA PRO A 68 -18.19 6.74 -13.37
C PRO A 68 -17.49 7.15 -12.06
N GLU A 69 -18.08 6.81 -10.92
CA GLU A 69 -17.57 7.17 -9.59
C GLU A 69 -16.53 6.19 -9.03
N ILE A 70 -16.23 5.08 -9.74
CA ILE A 70 -15.14 4.17 -9.36
C ILE A 70 -13.82 4.72 -9.89
N LEU A 71 -12.81 4.74 -9.03
CA LEU A 71 -11.43 5.04 -9.41
C LEU A 71 -10.59 3.76 -9.36
N VAL A 72 -9.87 3.50 -10.44
CA VAL A 72 -8.94 2.37 -10.59
C VAL A 72 -7.53 2.91 -10.72
N VAL A 73 -6.68 2.59 -9.75
CA VAL A 73 -5.31 3.09 -9.63
C VAL A 73 -4.35 1.93 -9.72
N LEU A 74 -3.26 2.05 -10.48
CA LEU A 74 -2.18 1.07 -10.41
C LEU A 74 -1.28 1.40 -9.23
N ASN A 75 -1.37 0.60 -8.16
CA ASN A 75 -0.66 0.81 -6.90
C ASN A 75 0.81 0.42 -7.04
N HIS A 76 1.69 1.24 -6.46
CA HIS A 76 3.13 1.07 -6.35
C HIS A 76 3.75 0.27 -7.53
N PRO A 77 3.62 0.75 -8.78
CA PRO A 77 3.83 -0.07 -9.98
C PRO A 77 5.26 -0.58 -10.14
N MET A 78 6.24 0.10 -9.57
CA MET A 78 7.66 -0.26 -9.65
C MET A 78 8.08 -1.29 -8.58
N TRP A 79 7.17 -1.72 -7.71
CA TRP A 79 7.50 -2.69 -6.68
C TRP A 79 7.52 -4.11 -7.22
N ASP A 80 8.73 -4.62 -7.47
CA ASP A 80 8.99 -6.03 -7.76
C ASP A 80 8.93 -6.87 -6.47
N ILE A 81 7.71 -7.16 -6.02
CA ILE A 81 7.46 -7.94 -4.80
C ILE A 81 7.79 -9.43 -4.96
N GLU A 82 7.63 -9.95 -6.18
CA GLU A 82 7.89 -11.37 -6.50
C GLU A 82 9.37 -11.65 -6.76
N PHE A 83 10.20 -10.62 -6.78
CA PHE A 83 11.64 -10.71 -7.04
C PHE A 83 11.94 -11.36 -8.40
N ILE A 84 11.13 -11.07 -9.42
CA ILE A 84 11.33 -11.59 -10.78
C ILE A 84 12.50 -10.90 -11.49
N GLY A 85 12.98 -9.78 -10.95
CA GLY A 85 14.08 -8.99 -11.48
C GLY A 85 13.58 -7.64 -12.01
N GLU A 86 14.36 -6.57 -11.79
CA GLU A 86 13.95 -5.21 -12.15
C GLU A 86 13.64 -5.07 -13.66
N ASN A 87 14.45 -5.67 -14.52
CA ASN A 87 14.27 -5.54 -15.98
C ASN A 87 13.02 -6.29 -16.43
N GLU A 88 12.85 -7.51 -15.94
CA GLU A 88 11.71 -8.38 -16.20
C GLU A 88 10.41 -7.74 -15.69
N HIS A 89 10.40 -7.23 -14.45
CA HIS A 89 9.28 -6.50 -13.88
C HIS A 89 8.89 -5.28 -14.70
N ARG A 90 9.87 -4.47 -15.12
CA ARG A 90 9.62 -3.27 -15.93
C ARG A 90 9.11 -3.60 -17.33
N ALA A 91 9.59 -4.69 -17.94
CA ALA A 91 9.07 -5.17 -19.22
C ALA A 91 7.62 -5.64 -19.07
N CYS A 92 7.33 -6.42 -18.03
CA CYS A 92 6.00 -6.91 -17.69
C CYS A 92 5.02 -5.75 -17.43
N LEU A 93 5.44 -4.75 -16.65
CA LEU A 93 4.64 -3.55 -16.34
C LEU A 93 4.30 -2.74 -17.60
N ARG A 94 5.25 -2.57 -18.52
CA ARG A 94 5.00 -1.86 -19.78
C ARG A 94 4.04 -2.65 -20.68
N ALA A 95 4.14 -3.97 -20.71
CA ALA A 95 3.20 -4.82 -21.45
C ALA A 95 1.79 -4.72 -20.85
N PHE A 96 1.66 -4.80 -19.53
CA PHE A 96 0.40 -4.64 -18.82
C PHE A 96 -0.28 -3.30 -19.11
N LEU A 97 0.47 -2.19 -19.04
CA LEU A 97 -0.06 -0.85 -19.36
C LEU A 97 -0.41 -0.70 -20.84
N ALA A 98 0.35 -1.30 -21.75
CA ALA A 98 0.03 -1.27 -23.17
C ALA A 98 -1.25 -2.04 -23.51
N GLU A 99 -1.53 -3.14 -22.79
CA GLU A 99 -2.69 -4.00 -23.03
C GLU A 99 -3.96 -3.54 -22.28
N HIS A 100 -3.79 -2.98 -21.08
CA HIS A 100 -4.91 -2.71 -20.15
C HIS A 100 -4.96 -1.27 -19.64
N GLY A 101 -4.04 -0.41 -20.05
CA GLY A 101 -3.93 0.95 -19.56
C GLY A 101 -5.18 1.82 -19.80
N GLU A 102 -5.99 1.51 -20.82
CA GLU A 102 -7.20 2.27 -21.12
C GLU A 102 -8.27 2.23 -20.01
N TRP A 103 -8.20 1.25 -19.11
CA TRP A 103 -9.13 1.11 -17.97
C TRP A 103 -8.55 1.55 -16.63
N ILE A 104 -7.29 1.98 -16.62
CA ILE A 104 -6.58 2.49 -15.45
C ILE A 104 -6.63 4.00 -15.48
N HIS A 105 -6.89 4.62 -14.33
CA HIS A 105 -7.14 6.06 -14.27
C HIS A 105 -5.95 6.86 -13.77
N ALA A 106 -5.08 6.25 -12.97
CA ALA A 106 -3.88 6.91 -12.44
C ALA A 106 -2.83 5.89 -12.03
N LEU A 107 -1.58 6.35 -11.92
CA LEU A 107 -0.50 5.60 -11.29
C LEU A 107 -0.24 6.11 -9.87
N GLU A 108 0.01 5.20 -8.94
CA GLU A 108 0.28 5.58 -7.55
C GLU A 108 1.74 5.99 -7.35
N ILE A 109 1.96 7.18 -6.81
CA ILE A 109 3.18 7.50 -6.06
C ILE A 109 2.91 7.31 -4.57
N ASN A 110 3.82 6.64 -3.89
CA ASN A 110 3.50 6.04 -2.60
C ASN A 110 4.37 6.62 -1.48
N GLY A 111 3.67 7.09 -0.44
CA GLY A 111 4.26 7.63 0.79
C GLY A 111 5.35 6.74 1.37
N PHE A 112 5.22 5.42 1.27
CA PHE A 112 6.09 4.41 1.85
C PHE A 112 7.14 3.85 0.88
N ARG A 113 7.38 4.53 -0.24
CA ARG A 113 8.46 4.19 -1.20
C ARG A 113 9.58 5.21 -1.18
N SER A 114 10.68 4.86 -1.84
CA SER A 114 11.82 5.76 -2.01
C SER A 114 11.48 6.85 -3.03
N TRP A 115 12.19 7.99 -2.96
CA TRP A 115 12.04 9.02 -3.98
C TRP A 115 12.50 8.55 -5.37
N ALA A 116 13.54 7.72 -5.44
CA ALA A 116 14.01 7.17 -6.70
C ALA A 116 12.92 6.32 -7.39
N GLU A 117 12.24 5.47 -6.64
CA GLU A 117 11.12 4.66 -7.12
C GLU A 117 9.95 5.54 -7.56
N ASN A 118 9.53 6.52 -6.74
CA ASN A 118 8.46 7.44 -7.10
C ASN A 118 8.79 8.28 -8.35
N ARG A 119 10.05 8.68 -8.56
CA ARG A 119 10.47 9.32 -9.82
C ARG A 119 10.35 8.39 -11.03
N ALA A 120 10.64 7.11 -10.86
CA ALA A 120 10.46 6.13 -11.94
C ALA A 120 8.97 5.99 -12.30
N VAL A 121 8.08 6.01 -11.30
CA VAL A 121 6.62 6.06 -11.54
C VAL A 121 6.21 7.35 -12.26
N LEU A 122 6.69 8.52 -11.81
CA LEU A 122 6.41 9.80 -12.48
C LEU A 122 6.83 9.78 -13.95
N LYS A 123 8.00 9.22 -14.25
CA LYS A 123 8.46 9.06 -15.65
C LYS A 123 7.57 8.11 -16.44
N LEU A 124 7.14 7.00 -15.84
CA LEU A 124 6.22 6.06 -16.47
C LEU A 124 4.85 6.71 -16.74
N ALA A 125 4.34 7.50 -15.80
CA ALA A 125 3.10 8.24 -15.96
C ALA A 125 3.19 9.23 -17.12
N GLU A 126 4.30 9.96 -17.24
CA GLU A 126 4.56 10.84 -18.39
C GLU A 126 4.64 10.06 -19.72
N ASP A 127 5.34 8.90 -19.75
CA ASP A 127 5.48 8.07 -20.94
C ASP A 127 4.13 7.57 -21.48
N PHE A 128 3.19 7.24 -20.59
CA PHE A 128 1.89 6.66 -20.94
C PHE A 128 0.73 7.66 -20.88
N GLY A 129 0.97 8.89 -20.44
CA GLY A 129 -0.05 9.94 -20.35
C GLY A 129 -1.02 9.78 -19.18
N PHE A 130 -0.59 9.22 -18.06
CA PHE A 130 -1.42 9.09 -16.85
C PHE A 130 -1.22 10.25 -15.87
N PRO A 131 -2.27 10.66 -15.13
CA PRO A 131 -2.10 11.41 -13.90
C PRO A 131 -1.53 10.49 -12.81
N VAL A 132 -1.01 11.08 -11.74
CA VAL A 132 -0.53 10.34 -10.57
C VAL A 132 -1.37 10.65 -9.35
N VAL A 133 -1.63 9.65 -8.52
CA VAL A 133 -2.32 9.82 -7.24
C VAL A 133 -1.44 9.35 -6.09
N THR A 134 -1.75 9.82 -4.89
CA THR A 134 -0.98 9.44 -3.70
C THR A 134 -1.54 8.21 -3.04
N GLY A 135 -0.65 7.28 -2.75
CA GLY A 135 -0.89 6.18 -1.84
C GLY A 135 -0.01 6.28 -0.61
N GLY A 136 -0.11 5.29 0.26
CA GLY A 136 0.60 5.33 1.54
C GLY A 136 1.14 4.03 2.06
N ASP A 137 0.66 2.86 1.58
CA ASP A 137 0.92 1.53 2.17
C ASP A 137 1.05 1.60 3.70
N ARG A 138 0.16 2.39 4.33
CA ARG A 138 0.37 2.81 5.71
C ARG A 138 -0.14 1.71 6.63
N HIS A 139 0.81 0.95 7.15
CA HIS A 139 0.60 -0.12 8.13
C HIS A 139 0.89 0.33 9.58
N GLY A 140 1.19 1.63 9.79
CA GLY A 140 1.46 2.21 11.11
C GLY A 140 0.42 3.25 11.50
N CYS A 141 0.62 3.91 12.64
CA CYS A 141 -0.37 4.86 13.19
C CYS A 141 -0.16 6.30 12.74
N GLN A 142 0.91 6.60 12.02
CA GLN A 142 1.18 7.94 11.52
C GLN A 142 0.36 8.26 10.27
N ALA A 143 0.00 9.52 10.11
CA ALA A 143 -0.61 10.03 8.88
C ALA A 143 0.27 9.76 7.65
N ASN A 144 -0.37 9.77 6.48
CA ASN A 144 0.35 9.58 5.22
C ASN A 144 1.34 10.74 4.99
N THR A 145 2.49 10.41 4.39
CA THR A 145 3.56 11.38 4.07
C THR A 145 3.37 12.05 2.71
N MET A 146 2.41 11.57 1.92
CA MET A 146 1.94 12.21 0.71
C MET A 146 0.41 12.26 0.74
N VAL A 147 -0.14 13.36 0.24
CA VAL A 147 -1.60 13.55 0.12
C VAL A 147 -1.93 14.20 -1.22
N ASN A 148 -3.07 13.81 -1.80
CA ASN A 148 -3.66 14.54 -2.92
C ASN A 148 -4.28 15.83 -2.40
N LEU A 149 -3.95 16.95 -3.05
CA LEU A 149 -4.68 18.19 -2.91
C LEU A 149 -5.76 18.22 -3.98
N THR A 150 -6.98 18.57 -3.56
CA THR A 150 -8.15 18.55 -4.43
C THR A 150 -9.10 19.67 -4.01
N ARG A 151 -9.91 20.15 -4.97
CA ARG A 151 -11.02 21.08 -4.71
C ARG A 151 -12.37 20.37 -4.67
N ALA A 152 -12.38 19.07 -4.92
CA ALA A 152 -13.54 18.20 -4.84
C ALA A 152 -14.25 18.31 -3.49
N ASN A 153 -15.58 18.34 -3.53
CA ASN A 153 -16.42 18.34 -2.32
C ASN A 153 -16.95 16.94 -1.99
N SER A 154 -16.73 15.98 -2.90
CA SER A 154 -17.09 14.57 -2.75
C SER A 154 -16.01 13.67 -3.33
N PHE A 155 -16.03 12.38 -3.01
CA PHE A 155 -15.10 11.44 -3.65
C PHE A 155 -15.38 11.31 -5.16
N ALA A 156 -16.66 11.33 -5.57
CA ALA A 156 -17.04 11.29 -6.98
C ALA A 156 -16.48 12.49 -7.76
N ASP A 157 -16.50 13.70 -7.18
CA ASP A 157 -15.89 14.89 -7.78
C ASP A 157 -14.36 14.69 -7.94
N PHE A 158 -13.70 14.09 -6.94
CA PHE A 158 -12.27 13.79 -7.03
C PHE A 158 -11.97 12.74 -8.11
N VAL A 159 -12.85 11.75 -8.27
CA VAL A 159 -12.75 10.79 -9.37
C VAL A 159 -12.86 11.49 -10.72
N ALA A 160 -13.77 12.44 -10.88
CA ALA A 160 -13.89 13.23 -12.11
C ALA A 160 -12.64 14.09 -12.36
N GLU A 161 -12.08 14.76 -11.34
CA GLU A 161 -10.82 15.52 -11.45
C GLU A 161 -9.68 14.64 -12.00
N VAL A 162 -9.57 13.39 -11.52
CA VAL A 162 -8.51 12.48 -11.97
C VAL A 162 -8.83 11.85 -13.33
N ARG A 163 -10.05 11.35 -13.54
CA ARG A 163 -10.43 10.59 -14.74
C ARG A 163 -10.65 11.49 -15.95
N GLU A 164 -11.42 12.56 -15.79
CA GLU A 164 -11.92 13.39 -16.88
C GLU A 164 -11.01 14.59 -17.11
N ASP A 165 -10.68 15.31 -16.03
CA ASP A 165 -9.82 16.50 -16.13
C ASP A 165 -8.33 16.15 -16.23
N GLN A 166 -7.98 14.88 -15.97
CA GLN A 166 -6.59 14.39 -15.94
C GLN A 166 -5.70 15.25 -15.01
N HIS A 167 -6.29 15.71 -13.91
CA HIS A 167 -5.68 16.64 -12.98
C HIS A 167 -5.40 15.98 -11.64
N SER A 168 -4.19 16.18 -11.12
CA SER A 168 -3.83 15.76 -9.78
C SER A 168 -2.69 16.60 -9.25
N GLU A 169 -2.87 17.13 -8.05
CA GLU A 169 -1.84 17.83 -7.30
C GLU A 169 -1.45 17.02 -6.06
N VAL A 170 -0.15 16.89 -5.81
CA VAL A 170 0.38 16.11 -4.70
C VAL A 170 1.19 16.99 -3.76
N LEU A 171 0.86 16.93 -2.48
CA LEU A 171 1.64 17.55 -1.41
C LEU A 171 2.48 16.50 -0.69
N LEU A 172 3.79 16.75 -0.65
CA LEU A 172 4.74 15.97 0.15
C LEU A 172 4.85 16.59 1.54
N MET A 173 4.52 15.81 2.56
CA MET A 173 4.63 16.23 3.95
C MET A 173 6.11 16.25 4.38
N PRO A 174 6.52 17.11 5.32
CA PRO A 174 7.90 17.19 5.81
C PRO A 174 8.46 15.83 6.25
N GLU A 175 7.61 14.96 6.80
CA GLU A 175 7.95 13.63 7.29
C GLU A 175 8.46 12.69 6.18
N TYR A 176 8.13 12.95 4.92
CA TYR A 176 8.63 12.18 3.78
C TYR A 176 10.17 12.27 3.66
N ARG A 177 10.77 13.37 4.15
CA ARG A 177 12.24 13.56 4.18
C ARG A 177 12.94 12.62 5.16
N ASN A 178 12.22 11.99 6.08
CA ASN A 178 12.81 10.98 6.95
C ASN A 178 13.17 9.74 6.13
N SER A 179 14.33 9.15 6.45
CA SER A 179 14.76 7.88 5.86
C SER A 179 13.64 6.84 5.86
N LEU A 180 13.48 6.15 4.73
CA LEU A 180 12.50 5.07 4.61
C LEU A 180 12.70 4.02 5.70
N VAL A 181 13.95 3.65 6.01
CA VAL A 181 14.30 2.71 7.10
C VAL A 181 13.76 3.18 8.45
N ALA A 182 13.91 4.47 8.78
CA ALA A 182 13.38 5.02 10.03
C ALA A 182 11.84 4.95 10.07
N ARG A 183 11.18 5.19 8.94
CA ARG A 183 9.72 5.10 8.80
C ARG A 183 9.25 3.64 8.90
N THR A 184 9.99 2.69 8.33
CA THR A 184 9.71 1.25 8.46
C THR A 184 9.85 0.75 9.88
N ILE A 185 10.92 1.15 10.60
CA ILE A 185 11.09 0.82 12.02
C ILE A 185 9.95 1.40 12.86
N GLN A 186 9.48 2.62 12.55
CA GLN A 186 8.32 3.20 13.21
C GLN A 186 7.07 2.36 13.01
N VAL A 187 6.79 1.96 11.77
CA VAL A 187 5.64 1.11 11.44
C VAL A 187 5.72 -0.23 12.19
N ALA A 188 6.88 -0.88 12.18
CA ALA A 188 7.09 -2.11 12.92
C ALA A 188 6.84 -1.91 14.43
N ALA A 189 7.32 -0.81 15.01
CA ALA A 189 7.07 -0.50 16.41
C ALA A 189 5.58 -0.23 16.70
N ASP A 190 4.86 0.43 15.80
CA ASP A 190 3.42 0.67 15.94
C ASP A 190 2.64 -0.65 15.86
N VAL A 191 2.98 -1.56 14.95
CA VAL A 191 2.38 -2.91 14.88
C VAL A 191 2.64 -3.66 16.18
N LEU A 192 3.87 -3.58 16.69
CA LEU A 192 4.25 -4.30 17.89
C LEU A 192 3.76 -3.65 19.18
N ARG A 193 3.33 -2.38 19.20
CA ARG A 193 2.94 -1.66 20.42
C ARG A 193 1.75 -2.33 21.13
N ASP A 194 1.66 -2.13 22.45
CA ASP A 194 0.45 -2.48 23.21
C ASP A 194 -0.53 -1.30 23.18
N TYR A 195 -1.79 -1.58 22.88
CA TYR A 195 -2.88 -0.62 22.77
C TYR A 195 -3.95 -0.92 23.84
N PRO A 196 -3.88 -0.32 25.04
CA PRO A 196 -4.77 -0.67 26.16
C PRO A 196 -6.27 -0.55 25.85
N ASN A 197 -6.62 0.30 24.90
CA ASN A 197 -8.02 0.54 24.50
C ASN A 197 -8.35 -0.09 23.13
N HIS A 198 -7.57 -1.06 22.65
CA HIS A 198 -7.85 -1.71 21.39
C HIS A 198 -9.16 -2.50 21.46
N PRO A 199 -10.02 -2.44 20.42
CA PRO A 199 -11.26 -3.21 20.39
C PRO A 199 -11.07 -4.70 20.69
N LEU A 200 -12.11 -5.31 21.26
CA LEU A 200 -12.19 -6.74 21.55
C LEU A 200 -11.10 -7.26 22.52
N GLY A 201 -10.51 -6.37 23.34
CA GLY A 201 -9.47 -6.72 24.30
C GLY A 201 -8.15 -7.15 23.64
N GLN A 202 -7.95 -6.83 22.36
CA GLN A 202 -6.75 -7.20 21.61
C GLN A 202 -5.60 -6.23 21.86
N GLU A 203 -5.22 -6.07 23.13
CA GLU A 203 -4.29 -5.04 23.55
C GLU A 203 -2.86 -5.30 23.06
N ARG A 204 -2.40 -6.55 23.08
CA ARG A 204 -1.01 -6.89 22.74
C ARG A 204 -0.89 -7.30 21.27
N TRP A 205 0.32 -7.21 20.74
CA TRP A 205 0.60 -7.61 19.35
C TRP A 205 0.21 -9.08 19.07
N ASN A 206 0.48 -10.00 20.01
CA ASN A 206 0.17 -11.43 19.86
C ASN A 206 -1.33 -11.74 20.04
N ASP A 207 -2.12 -10.81 20.59
CA ASP A 207 -3.58 -10.91 20.59
C ASP A 207 -4.15 -10.58 19.19
N ARG A 208 -3.39 -9.86 18.36
CA ARG A 208 -3.77 -9.37 17.02
C ARG A 208 -3.18 -10.16 15.85
N VAL A 209 -2.23 -11.05 16.12
CA VAL A 209 -1.68 -11.97 15.11
C VAL A 209 -2.43 -13.30 15.19
N PHE A 210 -2.91 -13.78 14.05
CA PHE A 210 -3.66 -15.03 13.96
C PHE A 210 -2.88 -16.05 13.13
N ILE A 211 -2.82 -17.28 13.62
CA ILE A 211 -2.19 -18.40 12.93
C ILE A 211 -3.17 -19.55 12.82
N ASP A 212 -3.12 -20.27 11.70
CA ASP A 212 -3.73 -21.58 11.54
C ASP A 212 -2.61 -22.61 11.57
N ILE A 213 -2.70 -23.57 12.49
CA ILE A 213 -1.70 -24.63 12.66
C ILE A 213 -2.10 -25.94 11.97
N GLY A 214 -3.19 -25.94 11.20
CA GLY A 214 -3.68 -27.12 10.49
C GLY A 214 -4.33 -28.18 11.39
N ASP A 215 -4.76 -27.80 12.60
CA ASP A 215 -5.42 -28.70 13.57
C ASP A 215 -6.94 -28.84 13.35
N GLY A 216 -7.45 -28.25 12.26
CA GLY A 216 -8.88 -28.22 11.92
C GLY A 216 -9.72 -27.26 12.75
N CYS A 217 -9.14 -26.53 13.71
CA CYS A 217 -9.85 -25.54 14.52
C CYS A 217 -9.83 -24.13 13.90
N GLY A 218 -9.13 -23.97 12.78
CA GLY A 218 -9.00 -22.72 12.04
C GLY A 218 -8.02 -21.74 12.68
N ARG A 219 -8.14 -20.47 12.31
CA ARG A 219 -7.22 -19.41 12.76
C ARG A 219 -7.47 -19.02 14.22
N HIS A 220 -6.43 -19.08 15.03
CA HIS A 220 -6.45 -18.64 16.42
C HIS A 220 -5.41 -17.54 16.68
N SER A 221 -5.69 -16.69 17.67
CA SER A 221 -4.72 -15.70 18.14
C SER A 221 -3.43 -16.39 18.60
N LEU A 222 -2.29 -15.81 18.24
CA LEU A 222 -0.96 -16.30 18.59
C LEU A 222 -0.76 -16.43 20.10
N THR A 223 -1.45 -15.60 20.90
CA THR A 223 -1.48 -15.70 22.37
C THR A 223 -1.82 -17.11 22.86
N ARG A 224 -2.68 -17.86 22.17
CA ARG A 224 -3.02 -19.24 22.54
C ARG A 224 -1.80 -20.16 22.56
N HIS A 225 -0.87 -19.94 21.64
CA HIS A 225 0.35 -20.73 21.52
C HIS A 225 1.52 -20.11 22.29
N TRP A 226 1.51 -18.79 22.47
CA TRP A 226 2.57 -18.01 23.11
C TRP A 226 2.06 -17.31 24.38
N PRO A 227 1.73 -18.08 25.45
CA PRO A 227 1.36 -17.50 26.72
C PRO A 227 2.51 -16.64 27.26
N GLY A 228 2.20 -15.41 27.68
CA GLY A 228 3.22 -14.45 28.14
C GLY A 228 4.07 -13.82 27.04
N GLY A 229 3.62 -13.84 25.78
CA GLY A 229 4.27 -13.13 24.67
C GLY A 229 5.40 -13.90 23.98
N GLY A 230 5.48 -15.21 24.21
CA GLY A 230 6.42 -16.10 23.51
C GLY A 230 7.80 -16.23 24.16
N PRO A 231 8.75 -16.87 23.46
CA PRO A 231 10.11 -17.11 23.97
C PRO A 231 10.85 -15.83 24.39
N ARG A 232 11.75 -15.92 25.38
CA ARG A 232 12.50 -14.78 25.91
C ARG A 232 13.23 -13.97 24.83
N TRP A 233 13.89 -14.66 23.90
CA TRP A 233 14.64 -14.00 22.81
C TRP A 233 13.72 -13.18 21.91
N VAL A 234 12.51 -13.67 21.62
CA VAL A 234 11.50 -12.90 20.87
C VAL A 234 11.14 -11.64 21.64
N ARG A 235 10.77 -11.77 22.92
CA ARG A 235 10.35 -10.63 23.74
C ARG A 235 11.42 -9.55 23.83
N VAL A 236 12.69 -9.95 23.93
CA VAL A 236 13.83 -9.02 23.91
C VAL A 236 13.95 -8.30 22.57
N SER A 237 13.86 -9.02 21.45
CA SER A 237 13.87 -8.42 20.10
C SER A 237 12.71 -7.45 19.88
N LEU A 238 11.49 -7.82 20.28
CA LEU A 238 10.32 -6.96 20.17
C LEU A 238 10.44 -5.71 21.03
N TRP A 239 10.97 -5.84 22.25
CA TRP A 239 11.23 -4.69 23.12
C TRP A 239 12.23 -3.72 22.48
N MET A 240 13.32 -4.22 21.90
CA MET A 240 14.30 -3.36 21.20
C MET A 240 13.66 -2.61 20.03
N LEU A 241 12.88 -3.29 19.18
CA LEU A 241 12.18 -2.66 18.06
C LEU A 241 11.18 -1.59 18.53
N ARG A 242 10.40 -1.87 19.58
CA ARG A 242 9.49 -0.89 20.19
C ARG A 242 10.26 0.36 20.68
N MET A 243 11.40 0.18 21.32
CA MET A 243 12.23 1.31 21.81
C MET A 243 12.79 2.16 20.66
N LEU A 244 13.27 1.51 19.58
CA LEU A 244 13.79 2.20 18.40
C LEU A 244 12.73 3.03 17.68
N GLY A 245 11.50 2.53 17.57
CA GLY A 245 10.37 3.25 16.99
C GLY A 245 9.55 4.07 17.99
N THR A 246 10.08 4.39 19.17
CA THR A 246 9.43 5.33 20.10
C THR A 246 10.46 6.28 20.71
N ASN A 247 11.07 5.89 21.82
CA ASN A 247 11.93 6.75 22.64
C ASN A 247 13.25 7.11 21.94
N LEU A 248 13.77 6.23 21.08
CA LEU A 248 15.02 6.44 20.36
C LEU A 248 14.82 6.95 18.92
N GLN A 249 13.57 7.15 18.51
CA GLN A 249 13.22 7.53 17.14
C GLN A 249 13.92 8.84 16.68
N PRO A 250 14.01 9.91 17.49
CA PRO A 250 14.69 11.14 17.05
C PRO A 250 16.19 10.93 16.78
N ALA A 251 16.87 10.14 17.63
CA ALA A 251 18.28 9.81 17.46
C ALA A 251 18.53 8.94 16.23
N LEU A 252 17.66 7.93 16.01
CA LEU A 252 17.70 7.07 14.84
C LEU A 252 17.52 7.86 13.54
N ARG A 253 16.54 8.78 13.50
CA ARG A 253 16.32 9.68 12.35
C ARG A 253 17.56 10.51 12.06
N LEU A 254 18.15 11.13 13.08
CA LEU A 254 19.35 11.94 12.91
C LEU A 254 20.53 11.13 12.37
N ALA A 255 20.74 9.90 12.86
CA ALA A 255 21.81 9.02 12.39
C ALA A 255 21.63 8.64 10.92
N LEU A 256 20.43 8.19 10.54
CA LEU A 256 20.13 7.74 9.18
C LEU A 256 20.09 8.90 8.17
N THR A 257 19.65 10.10 8.58
CA THR A 257 19.72 11.30 7.72
C THR A 257 21.18 11.69 7.44
N ARG A 258 22.08 11.55 8.42
CA ARG A 258 23.51 11.84 8.23
C ARG A 258 24.18 10.86 7.28
N GLU A 259 23.79 9.58 7.30
CA GLU A 259 24.29 8.59 6.34
C GLU A 259 23.78 8.85 4.92
N ALA A 260 22.49 9.16 4.76
CA ALA A 260 21.92 9.49 3.45
C ALA A 260 22.60 10.70 2.80
N VAL A 261 22.86 11.77 3.56
CA VAL A 261 23.60 12.95 3.06
C VAL A 261 25.03 12.58 2.65
N LYS A 262 25.72 11.72 3.42
CA LYS A 262 27.08 11.28 3.06
C LYS A 262 27.11 10.46 1.77
N LEU A 263 26.12 9.59 1.56
CA LEU A 263 25.99 8.80 0.33
C LEU A 263 25.69 9.68 -0.89
N GLU A 264 24.75 10.63 -0.78
CA GLU A 264 24.46 11.59 -1.86
C GLU A 264 25.69 12.45 -2.22
N MET A 265 26.48 12.87 -1.23
CA MET A 265 27.73 13.60 -1.47
C MET A 265 28.79 12.74 -2.15
N ALA A 266 28.91 11.47 -1.77
CA ALA A 266 29.85 10.53 -2.39
C ALA A 266 29.47 10.21 -3.85
N GLU A 267 28.17 10.03 -4.14
CA GLU A 267 27.67 9.84 -5.51
C GLU A 267 27.93 11.07 -6.38
N ARG A 268 27.65 12.29 -5.89
CA ARG A 268 27.96 13.52 -6.64
C ARG A 268 29.45 13.66 -6.96
N MET A 269 30.32 13.33 -6.02
CA MET A 269 31.77 13.36 -6.23
C MET A 269 32.26 12.32 -7.25
N SER A 270 31.55 11.19 -7.41
CA SER A 270 31.88 10.17 -8.41
C SER A 270 31.43 10.48 -9.83
N TYR A 271 30.47 11.41 -9.99
CA TYR A 271 29.99 11.88 -11.29
C TYR A 271 30.78 13.10 -11.82
N GLU A 272 31.56 13.77 -10.97
CA GLU A 272 32.38 14.94 -11.32
C GLU A 272 33.87 14.60 -11.57
N SER A 273 34.24 13.32 -11.57
CA SER A 273 35.59 12.80 -11.84
C SER A 273 35.63 11.93 -13.09
#